data_AF-A0A1A7D655-F1
#
_entry.id   AF-A0A1A7D655-F1
#
_cell.length_a   1.000
_cell.length_b   1.000
_cell.length_c   1.000
_cell.angle_alpha   90.00
_cell.angle_beta   90.00
_cell.angle_gamma   90.00
#
_symmetry.space_group_name_H-M   'P 1'
#
loop_
_entity.id
_entity.type
_entity.pdbx_description
1 polymer ?
#
loop_
_entity_poly.entity_id
_entity_poly.type
_entity_poly.pdbx_seq_one_letter_code
_entity_poly.pdbx_strand_id
1 'polypeptide(L)' 'MTNRELVDAAIKLAGDFYSMMGYAHRPGFKYWESPHPQEQLVFQMACRAFEVIRGSDVMDAVADLEDEE' A
#
# COMPACT_ATOMS: atom_id res chain seq x y z
N MET A 1 -2.71 10.50 -11.94
CA MET A 1 -1.91 9.81 -10.92
C MET A 1 -1.13 8.75 -11.66
N THR A 2 0.19 8.77 -11.58
CA THR A 2 1.05 7.69 -12.12
C THR A 2 0.97 6.46 -11.23
N ASN A 3 1.45 5.30 -11.72
CA ASN A 3 1.52 4.08 -10.91
C ASN A 3 2.36 4.30 -9.65
N ARG A 4 3.51 4.99 -9.77
CA ARG A 4 4.33 5.39 -8.62
C ARG A 4 3.55 6.23 -7.62
N GLU A 5 2.85 7.28 -8.07
CA GLU A 5 2.05 8.13 -7.20
C GLU A 5 0.89 7.36 -6.52
N LEU A 6 0.31 6.37 -7.21
CA LEU A 6 -0.76 5.53 -6.67
C LEU A 6 -0.22 4.60 -5.57
N VAL A 7 0.91 3.93 -5.83
CA VAL A 7 1.57 3.05 -4.86
C VAL A 7 2.05 3.83 -3.64
N ASP A 8 2.67 5.00 -3.84
CA ASP A 8 3.11 5.87 -2.74
C ASP A 8 1.92 6.34 -1.88
N ALA A 9 0.79 6.67 -2.51
CA ALA A 9 -0.43 7.04 -1.80
C ALA A 9 -1.02 5.86 -0.99
N ALA A 10 -0.98 4.64 -1.53
CA ALA A 10 -1.42 3.44 -0.83
C ALA A 10 -0.51 3.08 0.34
N ILE A 11 0.82 3.17 0.18
CA ILE A 11 1.80 2.98 1.27
C ILE A 11 1.55 3.97 2.40
N LYS A 12 1.31 5.24 2.07
CA LYS A 12 1.01 6.27 3.07
C LYS A 12 -0.26 5.93 3.85
N LEU A 13 -1.34 5.57 3.18
CA LEU A 13 -2.60 5.19 3.82
C LEU A 13 -2.44 3.92 4.70
N ALA A 14 -1.69 2.93 4.23
CA ALA A 14 -1.37 1.75 5.03
C ALA A 14 -0.57 2.11 6.30
N GLY A 15 0.37 3.06 6.18
CA GLY A 15 1.11 3.62 7.30
C GLY A 15 0.23 4.31 8.33
N ASP A 16 -0.78 5.06 7.88
CA ASP A 16 -1.76 5.71 8.76
C ASP A 16 -2.58 4.66 9.52
N PHE A 17 -3.08 3.61 8.85
CA PHE A 17 -3.79 2.50 9.51
C PHE A 17 -2.91 1.76 10.52
N TYR A 18 -1.65 1.50 10.18
CA TYR A 18 -0.70 0.87 11.08
C TYR A 18 -0.43 1.73 12.33
N SER A 19 -0.34 3.05 12.14
CA SER A 19 -0.18 4.02 13.22
C SER A 19 -1.40 4.12 14.12
N MET A 20 -2.62 4.04 13.56
CA MET A 20 -3.87 3.97 14.33
C MET A 20 -3.94 2.74 15.23
N MET A 21 -3.28 1.64 14.85
CA MET A 21 -3.15 0.43 15.66
C MET A 21 -2.06 0.51 16.73
N GLY A 22 -1.33 1.64 16.82
CA GLY A 22 -0.27 1.87 17.80
C GLY A 22 1.14 1.47 17.35
N TYR A 23 1.33 1.12 16.08
CA TYR A 23 2.64 0.74 15.52
C TYR A 23 3.34 1.94 14.85
N ALA A 24 4.65 1.80 14.60
CA ALA A 24 5.42 2.81 13.87
C ALA A 24 5.59 2.41 12.39
N HIS A 25 5.12 3.26 11.49
CA HIS A 25 5.37 3.13 10.05
C HIS A 25 6.80 3.55 9.68
N ARG A 26 7.36 2.90 8.65
CA ARG A 26 8.67 3.20 8.06
C ARG A 26 8.48 3.74 6.63
N PRO A 27 8.93 4.97 6.31
CA PRO A 27 8.83 5.50 4.94
C PRO A 27 9.46 4.58 3.91
N GLY A 28 8.80 4.38 2.76
CA GLY A 28 9.27 3.50 1.68
C GLY A 28 9.18 2.00 1.99
N PHE A 29 8.53 1.60 3.09
CA PHE A 29 8.35 0.20 3.41
C PHE A 29 7.35 -0.48 2.46
N LYS A 30 7.82 -1.50 1.74
CA LYS A 30 6.99 -2.35 0.88
C LYS A 30 6.18 -3.33 1.73
N TYR A 31 5.00 -2.91 2.15
CA TYR A 31 4.12 -3.71 3.01
C TYR A 31 3.75 -5.09 2.42
N TRP A 32 3.66 -5.19 1.09
CA TRP A 32 3.33 -6.44 0.39
C TRP A 32 4.45 -7.49 0.46
N GLU A 33 5.70 -7.07 0.66
CA GLU A 33 6.84 -7.96 0.85
C GLU A 33 7.04 -8.36 2.33
N SER A 34 6.28 -7.78 3.26
CA SER A 34 6.46 -8.06 4.69
C SER A 34 6.11 -9.51 5.03
N PRO A 35 6.88 -10.20 5.90
CA PRO A 35 6.48 -11.49 6.45
C PRO A 35 5.42 -11.38 7.56
N HIS A 36 5.10 -10.17 8.03
CA HIS A 36 4.15 -9.95 9.13
C HIS A 36 2.71 -9.86 8.60
N PRO A 37 1.79 -10.75 9.02
CA PRO A 37 0.42 -10.78 8.50
C PRO A 37 -0.33 -9.45 8.71
N GLN A 38 -0.05 -8.75 9.80
CA GLN A 38 -0.68 -7.46 10.09
C GLN A 38 -0.22 -6.36 9.14
N GLU A 39 1.06 -6.34 8.77
CA GLU A 39 1.62 -5.39 7.82
C GLU A 39 1.03 -5.63 6.41
N GLN A 40 0.90 -6.89 6.00
CA GLN A 40 0.20 -7.25 4.76
C GLN A 40 -1.28 -6.82 4.79
N LEU A 41 -1.98 -7.06 5.91
CA LEU A 41 -3.40 -6.73 6.05
C LEU A 41 -3.66 -5.23 5.94
N VAL A 42 -2.87 -4.37 6.60
CA VAL A 42 -3.07 -2.92 6.51
C VAL A 42 -2.86 -2.39 5.08
N PHE A 43 -1.99 -3.03 4.31
CA PHE A 43 -1.82 -2.69 2.90
C PHE A 43 -2.99 -3.18 2.05
N GLN A 44 -3.48 -4.40 2.26
CA GLN A 44 -4.69 -4.90 1.60
C GLN A 44 -5.91 -4.01 1.89
N MET A 45 -6.04 -3.50 3.12
CA MET A 45 -7.08 -2.51 3.47
C MET A 45 -6.94 -1.22 2.66
N ALA A 46 -5.71 -0.71 2.49
CA ALA A 46 -5.46 0.47 1.68
C ALA A 46 -5.80 0.21 0.20
N CYS A 47 -5.35 -0.91 -0.38
CA CYS A 47 -5.70 -1.31 -1.75
C CYS A 47 -7.22 -1.37 -1.94
N ARG A 48 -7.94 -2.01 -1.00
CA ARG A 48 -9.40 -2.09 -1.05
C ARG A 48 -10.07 -0.72 -0.97
N ALA A 49 -9.55 0.20 -0.17
CA ALA A 49 -10.06 1.56 -0.08
C ALA A 49 -9.91 2.31 -1.42
N PHE A 50 -8.77 2.18 -2.09
CA PHE A 50 -8.55 2.77 -3.41
C PHE A 50 -9.45 2.16 -4.48
N GLU A 51 -9.60 0.84 -4.49
CA GLU A 51 -10.50 0.14 -5.41
C GLU A 51 -11.95 0.62 -5.23
N VAL A 52 -12.45 0.70 -4.00
CA VAL A 52 -13.84 1.06 -3.70
C VAL A 52 -14.14 2.54 -3.92
N ILE A 53 -13.21 3.44 -3.52
CA ILE A 53 -13.47 4.88 -3.54
C ILE A 53 -13.09 5.51 -4.90
N ARG A 54 -12.04 4.99 -5.55
CA ARG A 54 -11.46 5.59 -6.76
C ARG A 54 -11.49 4.67 -7.97
N GLY A 55 -11.88 3.40 -7.84
CA GLY A 55 -11.82 2.43 -8.93
C GLY A 55 -10.40 2.17 -9.42
N SER A 56 -9.39 2.39 -8.57
CA SER A 56 -7.98 2.22 -8.92
C SER A 56 -7.45 0.90 -8.36
N ASP A 57 -6.78 0.10 -9.19
CA ASP A 57 -6.11 -1.13 -8.77
C ASP A 57 -4.66 -0.82 -8.36
N VAL A 58 -4.40 -0.90 -7.06
CA VAL A 58 -3.06 -0.63 -6.51
C VAL A 58 -2.10 -1.78 -6.78
N MET A 59 -2.59 -3.03 -6.79
CA MET A 59 -1.70 -4.20 -6.97
C MET A 59 -1.23 -4.34 -8.41
N ASP A 60 -2.09 -3.97 -9.36
CA ASP A 60 -1.71 -3.84 -10.79
C ASP A 60 -0.59 -2.80 -10.96
N ALA A 61 -0.74 -1.64 -10.32
CA ALA A 61 0.29 -0.60 -10.32
C ALA A 61 1.59 -1.02 -9.61
N VAL A 62 1.53 -1.88 -8.59
CA VAL A 62 2.75 -2.47 -7.98
C VAL A 62 3.44 -3.40 -8.97
N ALA A 63 2.69 -4.28 -9.64
CA ALA A 63 3.25 -5.20 -10.62
C ALA A 63 3.96 -4.46 -11.76
N ASP A 64 3.34 -3.40 -12.30
CA ASP A 64 3.94 -2.55 -13.32
C ASP A 64 5.27 -1.92 -12.85
N LEU A 65 5.37 -1.52 -11.57
CA LEU A 65 6.60 -0.95 -11.02
C LEU A 65 7.69 -1.99 -10.75
N GLU A 66 7.31 -3.23 -10.42
CA GLU A 66 8.25 -4.33 -10.20
C GLU A 66 8.82 -4.87 -11.52
N ASP A 67 8.06 -4.80 -12.62
CA ASP A 67 8.52 -5.19 -13.96
C ASP A 67 9.48 -4.15 -14.59
N GLU A 68 9.44 -2.90 -14.13
CA GLU A 68 10.32 -1.80 -14.58
C GLU A 68 11.71 -1.77 -13.88
N GLU A 69 11.91 -2.52 -12.79
CA GLU A 69 13.11 -2.50 -11.91
C GLU A 69 14.01 -3.75 -12.09
#